data_AF-A0A951F0W3-F1
#
_entry.id   AF-A0A951F0W3-F1
#
_cell.length_a   1.000
_cell.length_b   1.000
_cell.length_c   1.000
_cell.angle_alpha   90.00
_cell.angle_beta   90.00
_cell.angle_gamma   90.00
#
_symmetry.space_group_name_H-M   'P 1'
#
loop_
_entity.id
_entity.type
_entity.pdbx_description
1 polymer ?
#
loop_
_entity_poly.entity_id
_entity_poly.type
_entity_poly.pdbx_seq_one_letter_code
_entity_poly.pdbx_strand_id
1 'polypeptide(L)'
;MSQADGALWVTAQGEFTDARRPVMIEPGVGHLARRAGRFAMLPVAIEYTFWNERYPEAFACFGDAIVGDGEDRSSAEWNGLFTKALQTTADALSRKAQLRCATAFEPLLAGRAGIGGVYDFWRAARARLQGKGWQPEHGEDKY
;
A
#
# COMPACT_ATOMS: atom_id res chain seq x y z
N MET A 1 21.38 -23.02 0.75
CA MET A 1 20.08 -22.99 1.45
C MET A 1 19.40 -21.69 1.06
N SER A 2 18.24 -21.75 0.41
CA SER A 2 17.44 -20.57 0.05
C SER A 2 16.87 -19.96 1.32
N GLN A 3 17.09 -18.67 1.58
CA GLN A 3 16.52 -18.00 2.75
C GLN A 3 15.00 -17.90 2.54
N ALA A 4 14.23 -18.49 3.47
CA ALA A 4 12.78 -18.67 3.34
C ALA A 4 11.96 -17.38 3.57
N ASP A 5 12.59 -16.31 4.06
CA ASP A 5 11.94 -15.04 4.42
C ASP A 5 12.52 -13.87 3.63
N GLY A 6 12.48 -13.96 2.30
CA GLY A 6 12.93 -12.89 1.40
C GLY A 6 11.76 -12.03 0.95
N ALA A 7 11.83 -10.71 1.17
CA ALA A 7 10.92 -9.75 0.55
C ALA A 7 11.59 -9.10 -0.67
N LEU A 8 10.96 -9.18 -1.84
CA LEU A 8 11.40 -8.48 -3.05
C LEU A 8 10.49 -7.29 -3.32
N TRP A 9 11.09 -6.09 -3.36
CA TRP A 9 10.41 -4.86 -3.76
C TRP A 9 10.78 -4.52 -5.19
N VAL A 10 9.78 -4.36 -6.05
CA VAL A 10 9.98 -4.01 -7.47
C VAL A 10 9.17 -2.77 -7.78
N THR A 11 9.81 -1.77 -8.40
CA THR A 11 9.11 -0.66 -9.02
C THR A 11 8.55 -1.13 -10.36
N ALA A 12 7.24 -1.36 -10.40
CA ALA A 12 6.55 -2.01 -11.52
C ALA A 12 6.88 -1.44 -12.91
N GLN A 13 7.05 -0.12 -13.02
CA GLN A 13 7.24 0.61 -14.28
C GLN A 13 8.69 1.02 -14.56
N GLY A 14 9.63 0.80 -13.63
CA GLY A 14 11.04 1.21 -13.81
C GLY A 14 11.30 2.73 -13.90
N GLU A 15 10.26 3.55 -13.95
CA GLU A 15 10.31 5.02 -14.04
C GLU A 15 9.29 5.68 -13.10
N PHE A 16 9.49 6.96 -12.80
CA PHE A 16 8.47 7.78 -12.16
C PHE A 16 7.44 8.21 -13.21
N THR A 17 6.23 7.68 -13.11
CA THR A 17 5.11 8.08 -13.97
C THR A 17 4.16 9.01 -13.23
N ASP A 18 3.38 9.80 -13.98
CA ASP A 18 2.20 10.47 -13.44
C ASP A 18 1.22 9.43 -12.87
N ALA A 19 0.73 9.66 -11.65
CA ALA A 19 -0.14 8.76 -10.90
C ALA A 19 -1.48 8.45 -11.60
N ARG A 20 -1.85 9.24 -12.61
CA ARG A 20 -3.11 9.12 -13.36
C ARG A 20 -2.94 8.33 -14.65
N ARG A 21 -1.72 7.92 -15.01
CA ARG A 21 -1.49 7.04 -16.15
C ARG A 21 -1.78 5.60 -15.75
N PRO A 22 -2.27 4.78 -16.70
CA PRO A 22 -2.43 3.35 -16.46
C PRO A 22 -1.12 2.70 -16.00
N VAL A 23 -1.23 1.82 -15.01
CA VAL A 23 -0.15 0.97 -14.52
C VAL A 23 0.21 -0.04 -15.60
N MET A 24 1.50 -0.16 -15.87
CA MET A 24 2.07 -1.14 -16.79
C MET A 24 3.17 -1.89 -16.04
N ILE A 25 2.93 -3.16 -15.67
CA ILE A 25 3.97 -3.96 -15.02
C ILE A 25 4.81 -4.66 -16.09
N GLU A 26 6.13 -4.52 -16.02
CA GLU A 26 7.03 -5.22 -16.93
C GLU A 26 6.83 -6.76 -16.87
N PRO A 27 6.84 -7.47 -18.02
CA PRO A 27 6.57 -8.91 -18.08
C PRO A 27 7.39 -9.77 -17.12
N GLY A 28 8.62 -9.33 -16.79
CA GLY A 28 9.53 -10.00 -15.87
C GLY A 28 8.93 -10.32 -14.51
N VAL A 29 8.03 -9.48 -13.99
CA VAL A 29 7.36 -9.73 -12.69
C VAL A 29 6.46 -10.96 -12.74
N GLY A 30 5.74 -11.16 -13.84
CA GLY A 30 4.92 -12.35 -14.04
C GLY A 30 5.76 -13.63 -14.15
N HIS A 31 6.93 -13.53 -14.79
CA HIS A 31 7.89 -14.65 -14.86
C HIS A 31 8.49 -14.97 -13.49
N LEU A 32 8.76 -13.97 -12.65
CA LEU A 32 9.23 -14.16 -11.29
C LEU A 32 8.19 -14.91 -10.45
N ALA A 33 6.92 -14.49 -10.50
CA ALA A 33 5.84 -15.19 -9.81
C ALA A 33 5.68 -16.64 -10.30
N ARG A 34 5.75 -16.88 -11.62
CA ARG A 34 5.64 -18.23 -12.19
C ARG A 34 6.72 -19.20 -11.69
N ARG A 35 7.92 -18.67 -11.38
CA ARG A 35 9.08 -19.42 -10.91
C ARG A 35 9.16 -19.46 -9.38
N ALA A 36 8.45 -18.58 -8.69
CA ALA A 36 8.26 -18.67 -7.26
C ALA A 36 7.40 -19.91 -6.96
N GLY A 37 7.62 -20.55 -5.81
CA GLY A 37 6.66 -21.50 -5.26
C GLY A 37 5.48 -20.75 -4.68
N ARG A 38 5.14 -21.01 -3.42
CA ARG A 38 4.15 -20.19 -2.69
C ARG A 38 4.70 -18.78 -2.44
N PHE A 39 3.88 -17.76 -2.73
CA PHE A 39 4.22 -16.37 -2.52
C PHE A 39 3.00 -15.54 -2.08
N ALA A 40 3.28 -14.33 -1.61
CA ALA A 40 2.29 -13.27 -1.43
C ALA A 40 2.75 -12.02 -2.21
N MET A 41 1.88 -11.47 -3.04
CA MET A 41 2.08 -10.20 -3.73
C MET A 41 1.21 -9.14 -3.06
N LEU A 42 1.82 -8.04 -2.61
CA LEU A 42 1.12 -6.92 -2.00
C LEU A 42 1.25 -5.70 -2.93
N PRO A 43 0.15 -5.20 -3.52
CA PRO A 43 0.19 -3.97 -4.30
C PRO A 43 0.37 -2.77 -3.38
N VAL A 44 1.37 -1.94 -3.67
CA VAL A 44 1.65 -0.70 -2.95
C VAL A 44 1.69 0.45 -3.95
N ALA A 45 0.78 1.41 -3.80
CA ALA A 45 0.79 2.66 -4.57
C ALA A 45 1.35 3.79 -3.71
N ILE A 46 2.14 4.67 -4.32
CA ILE A 46 2.70 5.86 -3.66
C ILE A 46 2.45 7.06 -4.59
N GLU A 47 1.88 8.14 -4.05
CA GLU A 47 1.63 9.39 -4.77
C GLU A 47 2.28 10.56 -4.01
N TYR A 48 3.05 11.38 -4.73
CA TYR A 48 3.62 12.63 -4.23
C TYR A 48 2.80 13.78 -4.79
N THR A 49 2.17 14.57 -3.92
CA THR A 49 1.29 15.66 -4.37
C THR A 49 1.34 16.85 -3.42
N PHE A 50 1.15 18.05 -3.96
CA PHE A 50 0.96 19.25 -3.17
C PHE A 50 -0.49 19.28 -2.69
N TRP A 51 -0.67 19.20 -1.38
CA TRP A 51 -1.99 19.05 -0.80
C TRP A 51 -2.36 20.24 0.05
N ASN A 52 -1.97 20.26 1.33
CA ASN A 52 -2.28 21.36 2.25
C ASN A 52 -1.00 22.08 2.73
N GLU A 53 0.11 21.36 2.80
CA GLU A 53 1.37 21.92 3.25
C GLU A 53 2.14 22.65 2.14
N ARG A 54 3.10 23.47 2.55
CA ARG A 54 4.01 24.19 1.64
C ARG A 54 4.84 23.26 0.77
N TYR A 55 5.14 22.05 1.28
CA TYR A 55 5.95 21.05 0.60
C TYR A 55 5.09 19.89 0.11
N PRO A 56 5.52 19.15 -0.92
CA PRO A 56 4.82 17.95 -1.37
C PRO A 56 4.65 16.97 -0.22
N GLU A 57 3.46 16.40 -0.11
CA GLU A 57 3.13 15.33 0.82
C GLU A 57 3.19 14.00 0.08
N ALA A 58 3.66 12.96 0.76
CA ALA A 58 3.74 11.59 0.24
C ALA A 58 2.62 10.74 0.84
N PHE A 59 1.77 10.19 -0.01
CA PHE A 59 0.69 9.29 0.38
C PHE A 59 1.00 7.89 -0.11
N ALA A 60 0.68 6.89 0.71
CA ALA A 60 0.81 5.48 0.35
C ALA A 60 -0.51 4.75 0.58
N CYS A 61 -0.79 3.76 -0.28
CA CYS A 61 -1.93 2.87 -0.14
C CYS A 61 -1.47 1.43 -0.39
N PHE A 62 -1.84 0.55 0.54
CA PHE A 62 -1.70 -0.89 0.39
C PHE A 62 -3.04 -1.44 -0.11
N GLY A 63 -3.02 -2.24 -1.17
CA GLY A 63 -4.19 -2.99 -1.60
C GLY A 63 -4.24 -4.38 -0.97
N ASP A 64 -5.20 -5.19 -1.43
CA ASP A 64 -5.37 -6.55 -0.93
C ASP A 64 -4.24 -7.46 -1.40
N ALA A 65 -3.71 -8.26 -0.49
CA ALA A 65 -2.66 -9.22 -0.79
C ALA A 65 -3.19 -10.36 -1.66
N ILE A 66 -2.43 -10.72 -2.70
CA ILE A 66 -2.67 -11.89 -3.54
C ILE A 66 -1.74 -13.00 -3.08
N VAL A 67 -2.31 -14.05 -2.52
CA VAL A 67 -1.58 -15.28 -2.17
C VAL A 67 -1.77 -16.30 -3.28
N GLY A 68 -0.70 -16.94 -3.71
CA GLY A 68 -0.74 -17.95 -4.75
C GLY A 68 0.49 -18.84 -4.77
N ASP A 69 0.40 -19.91 -5.56
CA ASP A 69 1.56 -20.69 -5.97
C ASP A 69 1.89 -20.35 -7.42
N GLY A 70 3.18 -20.19 -7.76
CA GLY A 70 3.60 -19.84 -9.11
C GLY A 70 3.00 -20.73 -10.19
N GLU A 71 2.79 -22.02 -9.90
CA GLU A 71 2.24 -22.97 -10.86
C GLU A 71 0.75 -22.76 -11.21
N ASP A 72 0.01 -21.98 -10.42
CA ASP A 72 -1.43 -21.79 -10.58
C ASP A 72 -1.82 -21.10 -11.89
N ARG A 73 -0.92 -20.31 -12.48
CA ARG A 73 -1.20 -19.44 -13.65
C ARG A 73 0.03 -19.32 -14.54
N SER A 74 -0.16 -18.96 -15.81
CA SER A 74 0.93 -18.53 -16.68
C SER A 74 1.55 -17.20 -16.23
N SER A 75 2.77 -16.89 -16.68
CA SER A 75 3.42 -15.61 -16.37
C SER A 75 2.62 -14.40 -16.86
N ALA A 76 1.95 -14.51 -18.01
CA ALA A 76 1.11 -13.45 -18.57
C ALA A 76 -0.15 -13.20 -17.71
N GLU A 77 -0.80 -14.27 -17.24
CA GLU A 77 -1.95 -14.17 -16.34
C GLU A 77 -1.55 -13.57 -14.99
N TRP A 78 -0.40 -13.96 -14.43
CA TRP A 78 0.14 -13.33 -13.23
C TRP A 78 0.38 -11.85 -13.42
N ASN A 79 1.04 -11.46 -14.51
CA ASN A 79 1.30 -10.06 -14.81
C ASN A 79 0.00 -9.25 -14.95
N GLY A 80 -0.99 -9.78 -15.67
CA GLY A 80 -2.29 -9.13 -15.83
C GLY A 80 -3.03 -8.97 -14.49
N LEU A 81 -2.99 -9.98 -13.63
CA LEU A 81 -3.59 -9.92 -12.29
C LEU A 81 -2.90 -8.86 -11.40
N PHE A 82 -1.57 -8.86 -11.36
CA PHE A 82 -0.82 -7.88 -10.58
C PHE A 82 -1.02 -6.46 -11.09
N THR A 83 -1.05 -6.27 -12.41
CA THR A 83 -1.32 -4.98 -13.05
C THR A 83 -2.68 -4.46 -12.62
N LYS A 84 -3.73 -5.29 -12.68
CA LYS A 84 -5.08 -4.92 -12.25
C LYS A 84 -5.14 -4.56 -10.76
N ALA A 85 -4.47 -5.34 -9.91
CA ALA A 85 -4.44 -5.10 -8.47
C ALA A 85 -3.72 -3.79 -8.11
N LEU A 86 -2.57 -3.53 -8.74
CA LEU A 86 -1.82 -2.30 -8.55
C LEU A 86 -2.58 -1.09 -9.12
N GLN A 87 -3.22 -1.20 -10.29
CA GLN A 87 -4.09 -0.15 -10.84
C GLN A 87 -5.21 0.20 -9.87
N THR A 88 -5.94 -0.81 -9.37
CA THR A 88 -7.05 -0.60 -8.42
C THR A 88 -6.57 0.13 -7.16
N THR A 89 -5.38 -0.22 -6.68
CA THR A 89 -4.76 0.40 -5.51
C THR A 89 -4.36 1.86 -5.78
N ALA A 90 -3.75 2.12 -6.94
CA ALA A 90 -3.39 3.46 -7.39
C ALA A 90 -4.62 4.36 -7.59
N ASP A 91 -5.68 3.85 -8.21
CA ASP A 91 -6.94 4.58 -8.41
C ASP A 91 -7.60 4.94 -7.07
N ALA A 92 -7.57 4.01 -6.11
CA ALA A 92 -8.08 4.26 -4.77
C ALA A 92 -7.27 5.34 -4.04
N LEU A 93 -5.94 5.31 -4.16
CA LEU A 93 -5.06 6.33 -3.60
C LEU A 93 -5.32 7.69 -4.24
N SER A 94 -5.31 7.76 -5.58
CA SER A 94 -5.48 9.01 -6.29
C SER A 94 -6.84 9.64 -6.02
N ARG A 95 -7.91 8.83 -5.93
CA ARG A 95 -9.23 9.34 -5.52
C ARG A 95 -9.20 9.95 -4.12
N LYS A 96 -8.57 9.29 -3.14
CA LYS A 96 -8.48 9.81 -1.76
C LYS A 96 -7.65 11.10 -1.70
N ALA A 97 -6.55 11.17 -2.44
CA ALA A 97 -5.69 12.34 -2.52
C ALA A 97 -6.42 13.53 -3.19
N GLN A 98 -7.07 13.30 -4.33
CA GLN A 98 -7.85 14.30 -5.06
C GLN A 98 -9.02 14.87 -4.25
N LEU A 99 -9.78 14.01 -3.56
CA LEU A 99 -10.89 14.41 -2.69
C LEU A 99 -10.44 15.11 -1.41
N ARG A 100 -9.13 15.17 -1.18
CA ARG A 100 -8.55 15.67 0.07
C ARG A 100 -9.16 15.02 1.32
N CYS A 101 -9.40 13.71 1.26
CA CYS A 101 -10.03 12.97 2.35
C CYS A 101 -9.02 12.63 3.45
N ALA A 102 -8.78 13.59 4.34
CA ALA A 102 -7.70 13.49 5.30
C ALA A 102 -7.92 12.47 6.42
N THR A 103 -9.16 12.07 6.67
CA THR A 103 -9.50 10.96 7.56
C THR A 103 -9.25 9.58 6.93
N ALA A 104 -9.01 9.51 5.62
CA ALA A 104 -8.68 8.26 4.93
C ALA A 104 -7.20 7.87 5.06
N PHE A 105 -6.38 8.70 5.72
CA PHE A 105 -4.95 8.51 5.85
C PHE A 105 -4.51 8.47 7.31
N GLU A 106 -3.53 7.60 7.57
CA GLU A 106 -2.78 7.53 8.80
C GLU A 106 -1.38 8.11 8.56
N PRO A 107 -1.06 9.29 9.13
CA PRO A 107 0.30 9.79 9.20
C PRO A 107 1.26 8.76 9.82
N LEU A 108 2.26 8.33 9.04
CA LEU A 108 3.35 7.46 9.46
C LEU A 108 4.63 8.23 9.79
N LEU A 109 4.89 9.33 9.07
CA LEU A 109 6.04 10.22 9.25
C LEU A 109 5.56 11.67 9.19
N ALA A 110 5.94 12.49 10.17
CA ALA A 110 5.65 13.93 10.21
C ALA A 110 6.95 14.72 10.13
N GLY A 111 6.98 15.73 9.25
CA GLY A 111 8.13 16.62 9.08
C GLY A 111 8.28 17.62 10.22
N ARG A 112 9.46 18.24 10.34
CA ARG A 112 9.79 19.19 11.41
C ARG A 112 10.12 20.59 10.85
N ALA A 113 9.18 21.29 10.20
CA ALA A 113 9.18 22.74 9.87
C ALA A 113 8.04 23.06 8.87
N GLY A 114 7.32 24.19 8.88
CA GLY A 114 7.37 25.43 9.65
C GLY A 114 6.30 26.41 9.14
N ILE A 115 5.67 27.15 10.06
CA ILE A 115 4.67 28.23 9.89
C ILE A 115 3.34 27.79 9.23
N GLY A 116 2.54 27.08 10.01
CA GLY A 116 1.17 26.67 9.67
C GLY A 116 0.64 25.50 10.50
N GLY A 117 1.07 25.38 11.77
CA GLY A 117 0.69 24.23 12.60
C GLY A 117 -0.82 24.19 12.91
N VAL A 118 -1.56 23.22 12.39
CA VAL A 118 -2.86 22.78 12.97
C VAL A 118 -3.19 21.31 12.67
N TYR A 119 -2.84 20.74 11.49
CA TYR A 119 -3.30 19.37 11.12
C TYR A 119 -2.63 18.26 11.95
N ASP A 120 -1.33 18.42 12.25
CA ASP A 120 -0.56 17.50 13.11
C ASP A 120 -1.03 17.48 14.58
N PHE A 121 -1.67 18.56 15.07
CA PHE A 121 -2.14 18.63 16.45
C PHE A 121 -3.54 17.99 16.63
N TRP A 122 -4.34 17.95 15.55
CA TRP A 122 -5.72 17.44 15.57
C TRP A 122 -5.82 15.91 15.67
N ARG A 123 -4.88 15.15 15.11
CA ARG A 123 -4.87 13.67 15.18
C ARG A 123 -4.36 13.15 16.53
N ALA A 124 -3.36 13.83 17.11
CA ALA A 124 -2.86 13.53 18.46
C ALA A 124 -3.95 13.74 19.55
N ALA A 125 -4.86 14.70 19.35
CA ALA A 125 -6.01 14.94 20.23
C ALA A 125 -7.11 13.85 20.12
N ARG A 126 -7.32 13.25 18.94
CA ARG A 126 -8.36 12.22 18.73
C ARG A 126 -7.93 10.81 19.17
N ALA A 127 -6.65 10.46 19.03
CA ALA A 127 -6.11 9.18 19.51
C ALA A 127 -6.16 9.07 21.06
N ARG A 128 -6.09 10.20 21.77
CA ARG A 128 -6.27 10.24 23.24
C ARG A 128 -7.72 10.08 23.71
N LEU A 129 -8.71 10.22 22.81
CA LEU A 129 -10.14 10.09 23.14
C LEU A 129 -10.71 8.67 22.95
N GLN A 130 -10.00 7.77 22.27
CA GLN A 130 -10.47 6.40 21.99
C GLN A 130 -9.96 5.32 22.96
N GLY A 131 -9.36 5.71 24.08
CA GLY A 131 -9.02 4.77 25.15
C GLY A 131 -10.24 4.26 25.92
N LYS A 132 -10.91 3.19 25.44
CA LYS A 132 -11.65 2.14 26.20
C LYS A 132 -11.90 0.95 25.25
N GLY A 133 -11.62 -0.32 25.55
CA GLY A 133 -10.85 -1.01 26.58
C GLY A 133 -10.50 -2.37 25.99
N TRP A 134 -9.22 -2.71 25.96
CA TRP A 134 -8.71 -4.00 25.48
C TRP A 134 -8.96 -5.06 26.56
N GLN A 135 -9.74 -6.09 26.25
CA GLN A 135 -9.88 -7.33 27.03
C GLN A 135 -9.13 -8.45 26.32
N PRO A 136 -8.15 -9.13 26.96
CA PRO A 136 -7.37 -10.19 26.32
C PRO A 136 -7.66 -11.55 26.94
N GLU A 137 -8.59 -12.36 26.42
CA GLU A 137 -8.66 -13.78 26.83
C GLU A 137 -9.06 -14.68 25.65
N HIS A 138 -8.10 -15.49 25.20
CA HIS A 138 -8.31 -16.76 24.50
C HIS A 138 -8.71 -17.82 25.54
N GLY A 139 -9.68 -18.67 25.20
CA GLY A 139 -9.97 -19.89 25.94
C GLY A 139 -11.06 -20.68 25.24
N GLU A 140 -10.67 -21.86 24.73
CA GLU A 140 -11.52 -22.87 24.12
C GLU A 140 -12.72 -23.24 25.00
N ASP A 141 -13.82 -23.72 24.41
CA ASP A 141 -14.51 -24.85 25.02
C ASP A 141 -15.26 -25.71 23.99
N LYS A 142 -14.97 -27.01 24.10
CA LYS A 142 -15.69 -28.15 23.55
C LYS A 142 -17.02 -28.29 24.26
N TYR A 143 -18.06 -28.72 23.55
CA TYR A 143 -18.94 -29.84 23.93
C TYR A 143 -19.53 -30.44 22.66
#